data_AF-A0A633DLU6-F1
#
_entry.id   AF-A0A633DLU6-F1
#
_cell.length_a   1.000
_cell.length_b   1.000
_cell.length_c   1.000
_cell.angle_alpha   90.00
_cell.angle_beta   90.00
_cell.angle_gamma   90.00
#
_symmetry.space_group_name_H-M   'P 1'
#
loop_
_entity.id
_entity.type
_entity.pdbx_description
1 polymer ?
#
loop_
_entity_poly.entity_id
_entity_poly.type
_entity_poly.pdbx_seq_one_letter_code
_entity_poly.pdbx_strand_id
1 'polypeptide(L)'
;ASTAESNANQRADAAINKLEIKLKNSASTVLKVANDNTEHRAVVAENNAVVRSEAYTNERSDRTLESANTYTNHRAVQAENNAVASSKNYTDNRFGELRKSLDHTEKRLNAGISGVTALSSIPYAAGNKFSYGIGAGSYKNGNAVAAGIQLRVSPSTNVRLNISWDSAGNNATGVGIAGGW
;
A
#
# COMPACT_ATOMS: atom_id res chain seq x y z
N ALA A 1 72.76 -47.41 83.88
CA ALA A 1 72.67 -47.51 82.41
C ALA A 1 71.22 -47.39 81.90
N SER A 2 70.26 -48.10 82.50
CA SER A 2 68.87 -48.18 82.02
C SER A 2 68.06 -46.86 81.96
N THR A 3 68.29 -45.92 82.87
CA THR A 3 67.52 -44.65 82.92
C THR A 3 67.89 -43.68 81.79
N ALA A 4 69.15 -43.72 81.31
CA ALA A 4 69.61 -42.84 80.23
C ALA A 4 69.06 -43.29 78.86
N GLU A 5 69.00 -44.59 78.60
CA GLU A 5 68.40 -45.17 77.38
C GLU A 5 66.89 -44.96 77.30
N SER A 6 66.17 -45.14 78.42
CA SER A 6 64.72 -44.89 78.48
C SER A 6 64.38 -43.43 78.18
N ASN A 7 65.15 -42.49 78.74
CA ASN A 7 64.98 -41.06 78.46
C ASN A 7 65.35 -40.70 77.01
N ALA A 8 66.31 -41.39 76.40
CA ALA A 8 66.67 -41.19 74.99
C ALA A 8 65.55 -41.68 74.05
N ASN A 9 64.94 -42.84 74.32
CA ASN A 9 63.83 -43.37 73.53
C ASN A 9 62.58 -42.48 73.62
N GLN A 10 62.22 -42.01 74.81
CA GLN A 10 61.09 -41.07 74.96
C GLN A 10 61.29 -39.76 74.19
N ARG A 11 62.53 -39.24 74.12
CA ARG A 11 62.86 -38.04 73.32
C ARG A 11 62.78 -38.30 71.82
N ALA A 12 63.17 -39.50 71.36
CA ALA A 12 63.05 -39.90 69.97
C ALA A 12 61.57 -40.03 69.55
N ASP A 13 60.74 -40.69 70.36
CA ASP A 13 59.30 -40.85 70.09
C ASP A 13 58.57 -39.50 70.05
N ALA A 14 58.91 -38.57 70.96
CA ALA A 14 58.37 -37.22 70.95
C ALA A 14 58.77 -36.42 69.69
N ALA A 15 60.01 -36.61 69.21
CA ALA A 15 60.48 -35.98 67.96
C ALA A 15 59.78 -36.56 66.73
N ILE A 16 59.57 -37.89 66.68
CA ILE A 16 58.83 -38.58 65.62
C ILE A 16 57.38 -38.09 65.58
N ASN A 17 56.68 -38.07 66.72
CA ASN A 17 55.30 -37.61 66.79
C ASN A 17 55.16 -36.14 66.36
N LYS A 18 56.11 -35.28 66.77
CA LYS A 18 56.15 -33.88 66.33
C LYS A 18 56.35 -33.75 64.82
N LEU A 19 57.19 -34.60 64.22
CA LEU A 19 57.39 -34.65 62.76
C LEU A 19 56.14 -35.13 62.04
N GLU A 20 55.45 -36.17 62.53
CA GLU A 20 54.20 -36.66 61.95
C GLU A 20 53.10 -35.60 61.95
N ILE A 21 52.92 -34.89 63.07
CA ILE A 21 51.95 -33.78 63.17
C ILE A 21 52.29 -32.68 62.16
N LYS A 22 53.58 -32.32 62.06
CA LYS A 22 54.03 -31.27 61.13
C LYS A 22 53.78 -31.70 59.67
N LEU A 23 54.05 -32.96 59.34
CA LEU A 23 53.81 -33.52 58.01
C LEU A 23 52.32 -33.55 57.67
N LYS A 24 51.47 -34.00 58.60
CA LYS A 24 50.00 -33.99 58.42
C LYS A 24 49.47 -32.58 58.18
N ASN A 25 49.94 -31.60 58.95
CA ASN A 25 49.53 -30.20 58.78
C ASN A 25 50.00 -29.62 57.44
N SER A 26 51.24 -29.88 57.04
CA SER A 26 51.76 -29.47 55.74
C SER A 26 51.00 -30.12 54.58
N ALA A 27 50.71 -31.43 54.65
CA ALA A 27 49.93 -32.15 53.65
C ALA A 27 48.49 -31.60 53.54
N SER A 28 47.84 -31.34 54.68
CA SER A 28 46.51 -30.73 54.73
C SER A 28 46.50 -29.32 54.11
N THR A 29 47.54 -28.52 54.38
CA THR A 29 47.68 -27.18 53.79
C THR A 29 47.84 -27.25 52.28
N VAL A 30 48.71 -28.13 51.78
CA VAL A 30 48.93 -28.30 50.33
C VAL A 30 47.66 -28.78 49.64
N LEU A 31 46.93 -29.74 50.23
CA LEU A 31 45.68 -30.24 49.68
C LEU A 31 44.61 -29.14 49.61
N LYS A 32 44.49 -28.33 50.66
CA LYS A 32 43.58 -27.19 50.68
C LYS A 32 43.90 -26.20 49.55
N VAL A 33 45.16 -25.77 49.43
CA VAL A 33 45.58 -24.82 48.36
C VAL A 33 45.35 -25.41 46.96
N ALA A 34 45.59 -26.71 46.78
CA ALA A 34 45.33 -27.37 45.50
C ALA A 34 43.84 -27.41 45.15
N ASN A 35 42.97 -27.68 46.13
CA ASN A 35 41.52 -27.62 45.96
C ASN A 35 41.06 -26.19 45.65
N ASP A 36 41.47 -25.20 46.46
CA ASP A 36 41.11 -23.79 46.27
C ASP A 36 41.53 -23.30 44.86
N ASN A 37 42.73 -23.68 44.41
CA ASN A 37 43.21 -23.33 43.06
C ASN A 37 42.41 -24.05 41.96
N THR A 38 42.01 -25.30 42.18
CA THR A 38 41.20 -26.06 41.22
C THR A 38 39.80 -25.47 41.11
N GLU A 39 39.16 -25.14 42.23
CA GLU A 39 37.86 -24.46 42.28
C GLU A 39 37.94 -23.08 41.60
N HIS A 40 38.97 -22.29 41.90
CA HIS A 40 39.15 -20.99 41.26
C HIS A 40 39.27 -21.09 39.73
N ARG A 41 40.08 -22.04 39.25
CA ARG A 41 40.23 -22.27 37.79
C ARG A 41 38.94 -22.76 37.15
N ALA A 42 38.15 -23.59 37.85
CA ALA A 42 36.85 -24.05 37.38
C ALA A 42 35.87 -22.87 37.23
N VAL A 43 35.77 -22.00 38.24
CA VAL A 43 34.92 -20.80 38.21
C VAL A 43 35.34 -19.84 37.10
N VAL A 44 36.64 -19.60 36.90
CA VAL A 44 37.14 -18.75 35.82
C VAL A 44 36.81 -19.35 34.44
N ALA A 45 36.96 -20.67 34.28
CA ALA A 45 36.61 -21.34 33.04
C ALA A 45 35.11 -21.24 32.74
N GLU A 46 34.25 -21.43 33.75
CA GLU A 46 32.79 -21.30 33.64
C GLU A 46 32.38 -19.88 33.28
N ASN A 47 32.89 -18.87 34.00
CA ASN A 47 32.62 -17.46 33.70
C ASN A 47 33.04 -17.08 32.27
N ASN A 48 34.22 -17.53 31.83
CA ASN A 48 34.68 -17.30 30.47
C ASN A 48 33.79 -17.98 29.42
N ALA A 49 33.26 -19.17 29.71
CA ALA A 49 32.32 -19.86 28.83
C ALA A 49 30.98 -19.12 28.74
N VAL A 50 30.45 -18.65 29.87
CA VAL A 50 29.21 -17.86 29.94
C VAL A 50 29.35 -16.55 29.15
N VAL A 51 30.41 -15.77 29.40
CA VAL A 51 30.65 -14.49 28.70
C VAL A 51 30.76 -14.69 27.18
N ARG A 52 31.46 -15.74 26.73
CA ARG A 52 31.55 -16.07 25.30
C ARG A 52 30.21 -16.50 24.71
N SER A 53 29.45 -17.28 25.46
CA SER A 53 28.11 -17.73 25.07
C SER A 53 27.14 -16.54 24.94
N GLU A 54 27.16 -15.61 25.89
CA GLU A 54 26.37 -14.39 25.86
C GLU A 54 26.75 -13.51 24.67
N ALA A 55 28.06 -13.28 24.44
CA ALA A 55 28.53 -12.52 23.29
C ALA A 55 28.07 -13.13 21.96
N TYR A 56 28.22 -14.45 21.80
CA TYR A 56 27.75 -15.16 20.60
C TYR A 56 26.21 -15.08 20.44
N THR A 57 25.47 -15.24 21.53
CA THR A 57 24.00 -15.20 21.50
C THR A 57 23.49 -13.80 21.18
N ASN A 58 24.11 -12.76 21.73
CA ASN A 58 23.79 -11.37 21.44
C ASN A 58 24.07 -11.04 19.97
N GLU A 59 25.27 -11.40 19.47
CA GLU A 59 25.62 -11.18 18.06
C GLU A 59 24.65 -11.90 17.11
N ARG A 60 24.26 -13.14 17.43
CA ARG A 60 23.27 -13.88 16.64
C ARG A 60 21.90 -13.23 16.69
N SER A 61 21.45 -12.81 17.88
CA SER A 61 20.17 -12.12 18.07
C SER A 61 20.11 -10.84 17.26
N ASP A 62 21.15 -10.01 17.30
CA ASP A 62 21.23 -8.75 16.57
C ASP A 62 21.18 -8.99 15.05
N ARG A 63 21.96 -9.95 14.54
CA ARG A 63 21.93 -10.31 13.11
C ARG A 63 20.57 -10.86 12.67
N THR A 64 19.92 -11.66 13.51
CA THR A 64 18.59 -12.19 13.22
C THR A 64 17.55 -11.06 13.20
N LEU A 65 17.63 -10.12 14.15
CA LEU A 65 16.74 -8.96 14.21
C LEU A 65 16.96 -8.04 13.00
N GLU A 66 18.21 -7.77 12.63
CA GLU A 66 18.57 -7.00 11.43
C GLU A 66 18.03 -7.65 10.15
N SER A 67 18.20 -8.96 10.02
CA SER A 67 17.69 -9.73 8.88
C SER A 67 16.16 -9.69 8.81
N ALA A 68 15.49 -9.86 9.95
CA ALA A 68 14.04 -9.81 10.05
C ALA A 68 13.49 -8.41 9.72
N ASN A 69 14.13 -7.35 10.22
CA ASN A 69 13.79 -5.97 9.92
C ASN A 69 14.00 -5.65 8.43
N THR A 70 15.12 -6.09 7.86
CA THR A 70 15.43 -5.90 6.44
C THR A 70 14.39 -6.59 5.56
N TYR A 71 14.05 -7.85 5.86
CA TYR A 71 13.02 -8.59 5.13
C TYR A 71 11.65 -7.93 5.26
N THR A 72 11.26 -7.53 6.47
CA THR A 72 9.96 -6.90 6.74
C THR A 72 9.85 -5.55 6.05
N ASN A 73 10.89 -4.71 6.12
CA ASN A 73 10.95 -3.43 5.44
C ASN A 73 10.87 -3.61 3.92
N HIS A 74 11.60 -4.58 3.37
CA HIS A 74 11.54 -4.88 1.93
C HIS A 74 10.13 -5.29 1.48
N ARG A 75 9.45 -6.13 2.27
CA ARG A 75 8.06 -6.54 1.99
C ARG A 75 7.07 -5.38 2.13
N ALA A 76 7.23 -4.54 3.14
CA ALA A 76 6.39 -3.36 3.35
C ALA A 76 6.51 -2.39 2.17
N VAL A 77 7.74 -2.05 1.77
CA VAL A 77 8.02 -1.18 0.62
C VAL A 77 7.49 -1.79 -0.69
N GLN A 78 7.65 -3.11 -0.89
CA GLN A 78 7.10 -3.78 -2.06
C GLN A 78 5.56 -3.72 -2.10
N ALA A 79 4.90 -3.97 -0.96
CA ALA A 79 3.45 -3.90 -0.85
C ALA A 79 2.93 -2.48 -1.11
N GLU A 80 3.59 -1.48 -0.54
CA GLU A 80 3.27 -0.06 -0.75
C GLU A 80 3.43 0.33 -2.23
N ASN A 81 4.55 0.00 -2.85
CA ASN A 81 4.79 0.29 -4.28
C ASN A 81 3.74 -0.38 -5.17
N ASN A 82 3.38 -1.64 -4.90
CA ASN A 82 2.34 -2.35 -5.64
C ASN A 82 0.96 -1.71 -5.46
N ALA A 83 0.61 -1.30 -4.23
CA ALA A 83 -0.65 -0.64 -3.93
C ALA A 83 -0.73 0.74 -4.62
N VAL A 84 0.34 1.53 -4.56
CA VAL A 84 0.44 2.82 -5.24
C VAL A 84 0.36 2.66 -6.75
N ALA A 85 1.08 1.71 -7.34
CA ALA A 85 1.01 1.44 -8.77
C ALA A 85 -0.39 1.00 -9.22
N SER A 86 -1.04 0.11 -8.46
CA SER A 86 -2.41 -0.33 -8.73
C SER A 86 -3.41 0.82 -8.62
N SER A 87 -3.31 1.63 -7.56
CA SER A 87 -4.16 2.81 -7.36
C SER A 87 -3.96 3.85 -8.46
N LYS A 88 -2.71 4.11 -8.87
CA LYS A 88 -2.41 5.03 -9.97
C LYS A 88 -3.00 4.53 -11.28
N ASN A 89 -2.80 3.26 -11.63
CA ASN A 89 -3.38 2.67 -12.84
C ASN A 89 -4.91 2.72 -12.84
N TYR A 90 -5.55 2.40 -11.71
CA TYR A 90 -6.99 2.50 -11.57
C TYR A 90 -7.49 3.93 -11.76
N THR A 91 -6.84 4.87 -11.08
CA THR A 91 -7.15 6.31 -11.15
C THR A 91 -6.99 6.84 -12.56
N ASP A 92 -5.85 6.58 -13.20
CA ASP A 92 -5.55 7.03 -14.57
C ASP A 92 -6.55 6.45 -15.58
N ASN A 93 -6.93 5.18 -15.43
CA ASN A 93 -7.96 4.55 -16.27
C ASN A 93 -9.33 5.21 -16.06
N ARG A 94 -9.75 5.41 -14.82
CA ARG A 94 -11.04 6.07 -14.50
C ARG A 94 -11.08 7.52 -14.99
N PHE A 95 -10.00 8.27 -14.84
CA PHE A 95 -9.90 9.63 -15.38
C PHE A 95 -9.92 9.63 -16.92
N GLY A 96 -9.24 8.66 -17.55
CA GLY A 96 -9.29 8.48 -19.00
C GLY A 96 -10.70 8.16 -19.50
N GLU A 97 -11.40 7.24 -18.84
CA GLU A 97 -12.81 6.91 -19.11
C GLU A 97 -13.73 8.13 -18.92
N LEU A 98 -13.57 8.85 -17.80
CA LEU A 98 -14.34 10.05 -17.50
C LEU A 98 -14.14 11.12 -18.56
N ARG A 99 -12.89 11.38 -18.97
CA ARG A 99 -12.57 12.36 -20.00
C ARG A 99 -13.16 11.99 -21.36
N LYS A 100 -13.14 10.71 -21.73
CA LYS A 100 -13.81 10.21 -22.95
C LYS A 100 -15.33 10.37 -22.86
N SER A 101 -15.93 10.06 -21.71
CA SER A 101 -17.36 10.22 -21.47
C SER A 101 -17.78 11.69 -21.53
N LEU A 102 -16.96 12.59 -20.96
CA LEU A 102 -17.19 14.03 -21.00
C LEU A 102 -17.10 14.56 -22.43
N ASP A 103 -16.06 14.21 -23.19
CA ASP A 103 -15.92 14.61 -24.60
C ASP A 103 -17.09 14.11 -25.46
N HIS A 104 -17.51 12.85 -25.24
CA HIS A 104 -18.69 12.30 -25.90
C HIS A 104 -19.97 13.05 -25.52
N THR A 105 -20.12 13.41 -24.25
CA THR A 105 -21.26 14.19 -23.73
C THR A 105 -21.28 15.59 -24.31
N GLU A 106 -20.14 16.29 -24.34
CA GLU A 106 -20.00 17.61 -24.95
C GLU A 106 -20.34 17.57 -26.43
N LYS A 107 -19.84 16.58 -27.18
CA LYS A 107 -20.16 16.41 -28.59
C LYS A 107 -21.66 16.18 -28.81
N ARG A 108 -22.29 15.30 -28.00
CA ARG A 108 -23.74 15.05 -28.07
C ARG A 108 -24.56 16.29 -27.71
N LEU A 109 -24.14 17.04 -26.70
CA LEU A 109 -24.78 18.29 -26.29
C LEU A 109 -24.69 19.33 -27.42
N ASN A 110 -23.51 19.53 -27.99
CA ASN A 110 -23.30 20.49 -29.08
C ASN A 110 -24.09 20.10 -30.34
N ALA A 111 -24.16 18.80 -30.65
CA ALA A 111 -24.95 18.26 -31.75
C ALA A 111 -26.46 18.45 -31.51
N GLY A 112 -26.95 18.26 -30.28
CA GLY A 112 -28.33 18.52 -29.89
C GLY A 112 -28.73 20.00 -30.03
N ILE A 113 -27.87 20.93 -29.56
CA ILE A 113 -28.08 22.38 -29.74
C ILE A 113 -28.14 22.73 -31.24
N SER A 114 -27.26 22.13 -32.04
CA SER A 114 -27.28 22.28 -33.49
C SER A 114 -28.59 21.78 -34.09
N GLY A 115 -29.14 20.66 -33.59
CA GLY A 115 -30.42 20.11 -34.01
C GLY A 115 -31.57 21.08 -33.76
N VAL A 116 -31.63 21.67 -32.56
CA VAL A 116 -32.62 22.70 -32.22
C VAL A 116 -32.43 23.96 -33.09
N THR A 117 -31.18 24.36 -33.32
CA THR A 117 -30.86 25.50 -34.20
C THR A 117 -31.35 25.23 -35.63
N ALA A 118 -31.10 24.02 -36.15
CA ALA A 118 -31.58 23.58 -37.45
C ALA A 118 -33.11 23.60 -37.53
N LEU A 119 -33.80 23.06 -36.51
CA LEU A 119 -35.26 23.06 -36.41
C LEU A 119 -35.84 24.48 -36.40
N SER A 120 -35.22 25.39 -35.65
CA SER A 120 -35.66 26.78 -35.54
C SER A 120 -35.43 27.59 -36.82
N SER A 121 -34.46 27.18 -37.63
CA SER A 121 -34.08 27.84 -38.88
C SER A 121 -34.88 27.34 -40.09
N ILE A 122 -35.83 26.41 -39.91
CA ILE A 122 -36.67 25.91 -41.00
C ILE A 122 -37.59 27.03 -41.52
N PRO A 123 -37.47 27.45 -42.80
CA PRO A 123 -38.40 28.39 -43.38
C PRO A 123 -39.71 27.68 -43.78
N TYR A 124 -40.85 28.36 -43.61
CA TYR A 124 -42.14 27.89 -44.11
C TYR A 124 -42.78 28.96 -44.99
N ALA A 125 -43.31 28.56 -46.14
CA ALA A 125 -43.98 29.49 -47.05
C ALA A 125 -45.30 29.99 -46.45
N ALA A 126 -45.44 31.30 -46.27
CA ALA A 126 -46.68 31.91 -45.78
C ALA A 126 -47.75 31.88 -46.87
N GLY A 127 -48.96 31.38 -46.55
CA GLY A 127 -50.14 31.46 -47.42
C GLY A 127 -50.67 30.13 -47.97
N ASN A 128 -49.87 29.06 -47.98
CA ASN A 128 -50.28 27.75 -48.48
C ASN A 128 -50.91 26.87 -47.38
N LYS A 129 -51.84 25.96 -47.75
CA LYS A 129 -52.43 24.98 -46.81
C LYS A 129 -51.40 23.98 -46.27
N PHE A 130 -50.37 23.70 -47.06
CA PHE A 130 -49.25 22.83 -46.73
C PHE A 130 -47.94 23.56 -47.06
N SER A 131 -46.92 23.38 -46.24
CA SER A 131 -45.57 23.90 -46.45
C SER A 131 -44.57 22.91 -45.88
N TYR A 132 -43.40 22.84 -46.50
CA TYR A 132 -42.27 22.06 -46.03
C TYR A 132 -41.02 22.91 -46.07
N GLY A 133 -40.06 22.59 -45.22
CA GLY A 133 -38.79 23.29 -45.16
C GLY A 133 -37.70 22.39 -44.62
N ILE A 134 -36.47 22.75 -44.95
CA ILE A 134 -35.27 22.15 -44.41
C ILE A 134 -34.41 23.24 -43.79
N GLY A 135 -33.77 22.92 -42.67
CA GLY A 135 -32.88 23.81 -41.95
C GLY A 135 -31.59 23.07 -41.61
N ALA A 136 -30.49 23.80 -41.51
CA ALA A 136 -29.22 23.29 -41.00
C ALA A 136 -28.76 24.20 -39.88
N GLY A 137 -28.08 23.62 -38.89
CA GLY A 137 -27.59 24.31 -37.73
C GLY A 137 -26.20 23.79 -37.37
N SER A 138 -25.34 24.69 -36.92
CA SER A 138 -24.03 24.33 -36.40
C SER A 138 -23.79 25.07 -35.09
N TYR A 139 -23.18 24.38 -34.13
CA TYR A 139 -22.80 24.93 -32.84
C TYR A 139 -21.54 24.24 -32.34
N LYS A 140 -20.47 25.03 -32.13
CA LYS A 140 -19.12 24.53 -31.80
C LYS A 140 -18.69 23.41 -32.77
N ASN A 141 -18.46 22.19 -32.27
CA ASN A 141 -18.06 21.01 -33.03
C ASN A 141 -19.26 20.10 -33.39
N GLY A 142 -20.49 20.56 -33.17
CA GLY A 142 -21.72 19.88 -33.54
C GLY A 142 -22.32 20.48 -34.81
N ASN A 143 -22.80 19.62 -35.69
CA ASN A 143 -23.61 19.98 -36.85
C ASN A 143 -24.88 19.15 -36.87
N ALA A 144 -25.97 19.72 -37.37
CA ALA A 144 -27.24 19.04 -37.52
C ALA A 144 -28.05 19.57 -38.69
N VAL A 145 -28.97 18.74 -39.16
CA VAL A 145 -29.94 19.04 -40.20
C VAL A 145 -31.34 18.74 -39.69
N ALA A 146 -32.31 19.51 -40.15
CA ALA A 146 -33.69 19.37 -39.78
C ALA A 146 -34.61 19.51 -40.98
N ALA A 147 -35.73 18.81 -40.93
CA ALA A 147 -36.80 18.90 -41.90
C ALA A 147 -38.12 19.09 -41.15
N GLY A 148 -39.02 19.86 -41.73
CA GLY A 148 -40.28 20.18 -41.10
C GLY A 148 -41.38 20.39 -42.10
N ILE A 149 -42.60 20.10 -41.67
CA ILE A 149 -43.82 20.40 -42.41
C ILE A 149 -44.73 21.27 -41.55
N GLN A 150 -45.46 22.15 -42.20
CA GLN A 150 -46.48 23.00 -41.61
C GLN A 150 -47.79 22.82 -42.36
N LEU A 151 -48.86 22.63 -41.60
CA LEU A 151 -50.23 22.48 -42.07
C LEU A 151 -51.10 23.61 -41.50
N ARG A 152 -51.86 24.28 -42.35
CA ARG A 152 -52.81 25.31 -41.96
C ARG A 152 -54.23 24.73 -41.98
N VAL A 153 -54.77 24.44 -40.79
CA VAL A 153 -56.09 23.82 -40.61
C VAL A 153 -57.21 24.84 -40.77
N SER A 154 -56.97 26.10 -40.36
CA SER A 154 -57.92 27.20 -40.51
C SER A 154 -57.17 28.52 -40.74
N PRO A 155 -57.84 29.60 -41.18
CA PRO A 155 -57.16 30.89 -41.36
C PRO A 155 -56.41 31.38 -40.11
N SER A 156 -56.91 31.00 -38.94
CA SER A 156 -56.39 31.29 -37.61
C SER A 156 -55.53 30.18 -37.01
N THR A 157 -55.50 28.95 -37.55
CA THR A 157 -54.87 27.79 -36.88
C THR A 157 -53.83 27.10 -37.76
N ASN A 158 -52.60 26.97 -37.24
CA ASN A 158 -51.47 26.32 -37.87
C ASN A 158 -50.90 25.20 -36.98
N VAL A 159 -50.43 24.12 -37.60
CA VAL A 159 -49.75 23.00 -36.95
C VAL A 159 -48.41 22.78 -37.65
N ARG A 160 -47.35 22.54 -36.89
CA ARG A 160 -45.99 22.27 -37.37
C ARG A 160 -45.51 20.93 -36.83
N LEU A 161 -44.83 20.17 -37.67
CA LEU A 161 -44.18 18.90 -37.33
C LEU A 161 -42.75 18.96 -37.84
N ASN A 162 -41.78 18.81 -36.95
CA ASN A 162 -40.37 19.00 -37.25
C ASN A 162 -39.54 17.84 -36.73
N ILE A 163 -38.49 17.50 -37.46
CA ILE A 163 -37.62 16.38 -37.18
C ILE A 163 -36.18 16.80 -37.50
N SER A 164 -35.21 16.42 -36.68
CA SER A 164 -33.81 16.73 -36.90
C SER A 164 -32.91 15.54 -36.61
N TRP A 165 -31.77 15.53 -37.29
CA TRP A 165 -30.68 14.59 -37.09
C TRP A 165 -29.38 15.34 -36.94
N ASP A 166 -28.57 14.88 -35.99
CA ASP A 166 -27.29 15.50 -35.71
C ASP A 166 -26.10 14.57 -36.00
N SER A 167 -24.92 15.17 -36.10
CA SER A 167 -23.63 14.50 -36.35
C SER A 167 -23.15 13.59 -35.21
N ALA A 168 -23.79 13.62 -34.04
CA ALA A 168 -23.53 12.70 -32.93
C ALA A 168 -24.51 11.52 -32.91
N GLY A 169 -25.41 11.43 -33.91
CA GLY A 169 -26.38 10.34 -34.05
C GLY A 169 -27.64 10.50 -33.22
N ASN A 170 -27.89 11.66 -32.60
CA ASN A 170 -29.18 11.90 -31.96
C ASN A 170 -30.21 12.40 -32.99
N ASN A 171 -31.47 12.12 -32.69
CA ASN A 171 -32.62 12.64 -33.39
C ASN A 171 -33.49 13.45 -32.43
N ALA A 172 -34.15 14.49 -32.94
CA ALA A 172 -35.13 15.25 -32.18
C ALA A 172 -36.38 15.45 -33.02
N THR A 173 -37.54 15.40 -32.37
CA THR A 173 -38.83 15.61 -33.01
C THR A 173 -39.61 16.64 -32.20
N GLY A 174 -40.35 17.50 -32.90
CA GLY A 174 -41.13 18.56 -32.29
C GLY A 174 -42.44 18.77 -33.02
N VAL A 175 -43.50 19.01 -32.27
CA VAL A 175 -44.81 19.42 -32.79
C VAL A 175 -45.20 20.76 -32.17
N GLY A 176 -45.74 21.67 -32.97
CA GLY A 176 -46.18 22.98 -32.51
C GLY A 176 -47.53 23.33 -33.08
N ILE A 177 -48.36 24.01 -32.29
CA ILE A 177 -49.67 24.52 -32.71
C ILE A 177 -49.67 26.03 -32.48
N ALA A 178 -50.17 26.79 -33.45
CA ALA A 178 -50.29 28.24 -33.35
C ALA A 178 -51.70 28.68 -33.73
N GLY A 179 -52.26 29.57 -32.93
CA GLY A 179 -53.56 30.20 -33.12
C GLY A 179 -53.43 31.72 -33.15
N GLY A 180 -54.05 32.40 -34.12
CA GLY A 180 -54.14 33.87 -34.17
C GLY A 180 -55.58 34.30 -34.43
N TRP A 181 -56.05 35.32 -33.71
CA TRP A 181 -57.40 35.88 -33.85
C TRP A 181 -57.36 37.25 -34.53
#